data_AF-A0AAE2DLC1-F1
#
_entry.id   AF-A0AAE2DLC1-F1
#
_cell.length_a   1.000
_cell.length_b   1.000
_cell.length_c   1.000
_cell.angle_alpha   90.00
_cell.angle_beta   90.00
_cell.angle_gamma   90.00
#
_symmetry.space_group_name_H-M   'P 1'
#
loop_
_entity.id
_entity.type
_entity.pdbx_description
1 polymer ?
#
loop_
_entity_poly.entity_id
_entity_poly.type
_entity_poly.pdbx_seq_one_letter_code
_entity_poly.pdbx_strand_id
1 'polypeptide(L)' 'MEIIVDLYGTSETEQDAKNKAESVLEKAGKIVSISSVQLNPENHSATVTYTLEKDPNYVPSSGLH' A
#
# COMPACT_ATOMS: atom_id res chain seq x y z
N MET A 1 -10.45 -2.10 8.79
CA MET A 1 -11.10 -2.27 7.47
C MET A 1 -10.03 -2.79 6.54
N GLU A 2 -10.22 -3.99 6.00
CA GLU A 2 -9.32 -4.56 5.01
C GLU A 2 -9.66 -3.99 3.63
N ILE A 3 -8.64 -3.62 2.88
CA ILE A 3 -8.74 -3.02 1.56
C ILE A 3 -7.96 -3.90 0.60
N ILE A 4 -8.59 -4.24 -0.51
CA ILE A 4 -8.00 -5.07 -1.56
C ILE A 4 -7.86 -4.18 -2.79
N VAL A 5 -6.64 -4.11 -3.34
CA VAL A 5 -6.35 -3.33 -4.55
C VAL A 5 -5.60 -4.18 -5.56
N ASP A 6 -5.91 -4.00 -6.84
CA ASP A 6 -5.13 -4.60 -7.92
C ASP A 6 -4.14 -3.56 -8.46
N LEU A 7 -2.85 -3.89 -8.39
CA LEU A 7 -1.76 -3.08 -8.88
C LEU A 7 -1.35 -3.59 -10.25
N TYR A 8 -1.58 -2.78 -11.29
CA TYR A 8 -1.18 -3.10 -12.65
C TYR A 8 0.28 -2.66 -12.92
N GLY A 9 1.00 -3.46 -13.70
CA GLY A 9 2.42 -3.23 -13.98
C GLY A 9 3.30 -3.52 -12.75
N THR A 10 2.97 -4.58 -12.01
CA THR A 10 3.78 -5.18 -10.94
C THR A 10 3.72 -6.68 -11.16
N SER A 11 4.65 -7.22 -11.94
CA SER A 11 4.59 -8.61 -12.44
C SER A 11 5.79 -9.45 -12.05
N GLU A 12 6.81 -8.81 -11.48
CA GLU A 12 8.14 -9.40 -11.42
C GLU A 12 8.41 -10.05 -10.07
N THR A 13 7.98 -9.46 -8.95
CA THR A 13 8.17 -10.03 -7.61
C THR A 13 7.12 -9.52 -6.60
N GLU A 14 6.93 -10.26 -5.50
CA GLU A 14 6.13 -9.81 -4.35
C GLU A 14 6.71 -8.52 -3.75
N GLN A 15 8.05 -8.38 -3.77
CA GLN A 15 8.75 -7.19 -3.29
C GLN A 15 8.36 -5.95 -4.10
N ASP A 16 8.30 -6.07 -5.43
CA ASP A 16 7.88 -4.98 -6.31
C ASP A 16 6.43 -4.55 -6.06
N ALA A 17 5.53 -5.53 -5.94
CA ALA A 17 4.14 -5.28 -5.57
C ALA A 17 4.01 -4.60 -4.21
N LYS A 18 4.80 -4.99 -3.21
CA LYS A 18 4.85 -4.32 -1.89
C LYS A 18 5.35 -2.88 -2.01
N ASN A 19 6.49 -2.66 -2.65
CA ASN A 19 7.06 -1.31 -2.80
C ASN A 19 6.07 -0.36 -3.50
N LYS A 20 5.42 -0.83 -4.57
CA LYS A 20 4.42 -0.06 -5.30
C LYS A 20 3.15 0.15 -4.50
N ALA A 21 2.70 -0.87 -3.76
CA ALA A 21 1.60 -0.72 -2.81
C ALA A 21 1.93 0.36 -1.77
N GLU A 22 3.09 0.29 -1.11
CA GLU A 22 3.50 1.29 -0.13
C GLU A 22 3.54 2.69 -0.74
N SER A 23 4.09 2.86 -1.95
CA SER A 23 4.16 4.16 -2.63
C SER A 23 2.79 4.71 -3.04
N VAL A 24 1.88 3.88 -3.55
CA VAL A 24 0.54 4.30 -3.99
C VAL A 24 -0.41 4.51 -2.80
N LEU A 25 -0.22 3.73 -1.74
CA LEU A 25 -1.08 3.72 -0.56
C LEU A 25 -0.57 4.64 0.54
N GLU A 26 0.62 5.22 0.37
CA GLU A 26 1.18 6.20 1.28
C GLU A 26 0.15 7.31 1.52
N LYS A 27 -0.34 7.39 2.75
CA LYS A 27 -1.28 8.42 3.17
C LYS A 27 -0.74 9.06 4.43
N ALA A 28 -0.61 10.37 4.37
CA ALA A 28 -0.36 11.23 5.51
C ALA A 28 -1.20 10.81 6.73
N GLY A 29 -0.52 10.43 7.81
CA GLY A 29 -1.14 10.01 9.06
C GLY A 29 -1.80 8.65 9.09
N LYS A 30 -1.47 7.78 8.14
CA LYS A 30 -1.88 6.38 8.16
C LYS A 30 -0.69 5.46 7.94
N ILE A 31 -0.65 4.39 8.71
CA ILE A 31 0.27 3.27 8.53
C ILE A 31 -0.42 2.26 7.60
N VAL A 32 0.26 1.90 6.52
CA VAL A 32 -0.17 0.83 5.62
C VAL A 32 0.40 -0.47 6.15
N SER A 33 -0.46 -1.42 6.50
CA SER A 33 -0.03 -2.75 6.93
C SER A 33 -0.48 -3.79 5.90
N ILE A 34 0.47 -4.30 5.12
CA ILE A 34 0.19 -5.26 4.04
C ILE A 34 0.04 -6.66 4.66
N SER A 35 -1.14 -7.24 4.55
CA SER A 35 -1.44 -8.57 5.07
C SER A 35 -1.19 -9.68 4.04
N SER A 36 -1.44 -9.42 2.75
CA SER A 36 -1.27 -10.43 1.70
C SER A 36 -0.96 -9.79 0.35
N VAL A 37 -0.20 -10.51 -0.46
CA VAL A 37 0.14 -10.16 -1.84
C VAL A 37 -0.05 -11.41 -2.70
N GLN A 38 -0.84 -11.27 -3.76
CA GLN A 38 -1.06 -12.31 -4.76
C GLN A 38 -0.60 -11.78 -6.12
N LEU A 39 0.43 -12.40 -6.68
CA LEU A 39 0.92 -12.04 -8.00
C LEU A 39 0.06 -12.69 -9.09
N ASN A 40 -0.35 -11.89 -10.07
CA ASN A 40 -1.05 -12.31 -11.28
C ASN A 40 -0.14 -12.06 -12.49
N PRO A 41 0.87 -12.93 -12.74
CA PRO A 41 1.81 -12.76 -13.85
C PRO A 41 1.10 -12.76 -15.21
N GLU A 42 -0.01 -13.49 -15.36
CA GLU A 42 -0.81 -13.55 -16.60
C GLU A 42 -1.36 -12.18 -17.02
N ASN A 43 -1.75 -11.35 -16.03
CA ASN A 43 -2.30 -10.02 -16.25
C ASN A 43 -1.29 -8.91 -15.98
N HIS A 44 -0.02 -9.28 -15.74
CA HIS A 44 1.01 -8.36 -15.32
C HIS A 44 0.62 -7.50 -14.10
N SER A 45 -0.15 -8.07 -13.17
CA SER A 45 -0.69 -7.36 -12.02
C SER A 45 -0.42 -8.09 -10.70
N ALA A 46 -0.64 -7.41 -9.59
CA ALA A 46 -0.59 -8.00 -8.26
C ALA A 46 -1.77 -7.50 -7.42
N THR A 47 -2.51 -8.41 -6.82
CA THR A 47 -3.57 -8.11 -5.87
C THR A 47 -2.95 -7.98 -4.47
N VAL A 48 -3.09 -6.82 -3.84
CA VAL A 48 -2.56 -6.53 -2.51
C VAL A 48 -3.70 -6.29 -1.53
N THR A 49 -3.68 -7.03 -0.43
CA THR A 49 -4.60 -6.84 0.70
C THR A 49 -3.85 -6.13 1.82
N TYR A 50 -4.36 -4.98 2.24
CA TYR A 50 -3.76 -4.19 3.32
C TYR A 50 -4.82 -3.58 4.23
N THR A 51 -4.40 -3.23 5.44
CA THR A 51 -5.17 -2.41 6.36
C THR A 51 -4.52 -1.04 6.49
N LEU A 52 -5.36 -0.04 6.69
CA LEU A 52 -4.90 1.29 7.07
C LEU A 52 -5.17 1.50 8.55
N GLU A 53 -4.10 1.73 9.29
CA GLU A 53 -4.16 2.10 10.70
C GLU A 53 -3.84 3.59 10.82
N LYS A 54 -4.48 4.28 11.76
CA LYS A 54 -4.13 5.68 12.02
C LYS A 54 -2.78 5.69 12.70
N ASP A 55 -1.81 6.42 12.15
CA ASP A 55 -0.51 6.56 12.81
C ASP A 55 -0.68 7.40 14.08
N PRO A 56 -0.50 6.84 15.28
CA PRO A 56 -0.65 7.60 16.52
C PRO A 56 0.48 8.62 16.71
N ASN A 57 1.59 8.48 15.98
CA ASN A 57 2.74 9.38 16.04
C ASN A 57 2.68 10.47 14.96
N TYR A 58 1.68 10.44 14.08
CA TYR A 58 1.60 11.40 13.00
C TYR A 58 1.17 12.75 13.53
N VAL A 59 2.13 13.67 13.52
CA VAL A 59 1.88 15.08 13.76
C VAL A 59 1.70 15.73 12.38
N PRO A 60 0.46 16.07 11.95
CA PRO A 60 0.29 16.85 10.75
C PRO A 60 1.07 18.15 10.92
N SER A 61 1.96 18.46 9.99
CA SER A 61 2.64 19.76 9.96
C SER A 61 1.62 20.84 9.59
N SER A 62 0.78 21.21 10.54
CA SER A 62 -0.12 22.36 10.47
C SER A 62 0.26 23.28 11.63
N GLY A 63 1.21 24.18 11.38
CA GLY A 63 1.70 25.07 12.42
C GLY A 63 2.68 26.18 12.01
N LEU A 64 2.79 26.54 10.73
CA LEU A 64 3.38 27.83 10.33
C LEU A 64 2.54 28.45 9.22
N HIS A 65 1.56 29.25 9.61
CA HIS A 65 1.01 30.33 8.82
C HIS A 65 0.98 31.57 9.71
#